data_AF-A0A927QLS1-F1
#
_entry.id   AF-A0A927QLS1-F1
#
_cell.length_a   1.000
_cell.length_b   1.000
_cell.length_c   1.000
_cell.angle_alpha   90.00
_cell.angle_beta   90.00
_cell.angle_gamma   90.00
#
_symmetry.space_group_name_H-M   'P 1'
#
loop_
_entity.id
_entity.type
_entity.pdbx_description
1 polymer ?
#
loop_
_entity_poly.entity_id
_entity_poly.type
_entity_poly.pdbx_seq_one_letter_code
_entity_poly.pdbx_strand_id
1 'polypeptide(L)'
;MSEIILMNDPRVAGVPVHESHEPLVDMRELSFLRVDARLADPAGSHALLREGVAWRLARAARLLPEGLCLLVTEGYRPPAPQQRYGDRCAAEPGPHVTGAAVDVTLCSAAGDELDLGTAVHASPEESDGACRTAAANITAAARRNRRTLSAALSTAGLTNHPAQWWHWSYGDRYWALNTGAPAARYGPAGA
;
A
#
# COMPACT_ATOMS: atom_id res chain seq x y z
N MET A 1 -10.07 -1.15 22.50
CA MET A 1 -9.86 -1.03 21.05
C MET A 1 -8.65 -0.15 20.86
N SER A 2 -7.62 -0.61 20.16
CA SER A 2 -6.44 0.22 19.89
C SER A 2 -6.83 1.38 18.98
N GLU A 3 -6.28 2.57 19.25
CA GLU A 3 -6.43 3.76 18.41
C GLU A 3 -5.91 3.49 16.99
N ILE A 4 -6.67 3.88 15.95
CA ILE A 4 -6.19 3.84 14.56
C ILE A 4 -5.37 5.10 14.33
N ILE A 5 -4.06 4.96 14.17
CA ILE A 5 -3.16 6.05 13.77
C ILE A 5 -3.32 6.29 12.28
N LEU A 6 -3.73 7.49 11.91
CA LEU A 6 -3.86 7.91 10.51
C LEU A 6 -2.48 8.22 9.90
N MET A 7 -2.35 8.11 8.59
CA MET A 7 -1.08 8.38 7.88
C MET A 7 -0.61 9.84 8.01
N ASN A 8 -1.54 10.77 8.24
CA ASN A 8 -1.24 12.20 8.45
C ASN A 8 -1.16 12.59 9.94
N ASP A 9 -1.17 11.61 10.85
CA ASP A 9 -1.05 11.85 12.28
C ASP A 9 0.31 12.52 12.59
N PRO A 10 0.35 13.52 13.50
CA PRO A 10 1.61 14.19 13.87
C PRO A 10 2.71 13.24 14.34
N ARG A 11 2.35 12.10 14.95
CA ARG A 11 3.30 11.04 15.33
C ARG A 11 3.97 10.42 14.11
N VAL A 12 3.25 10.24 13.02
CA VAL A 12 3.79 9.74 11.74
C VAL A 12 4.63 10.84 11.10
N ALA A 13 4.09 12.05 10.96
CA ALA A 13 4.79 13.18 10.34
C ALA A 13 6.12 13.52 11.05
N GLY A 14 6.18 13.35 12.37
CA GLY A 14 7.37 13.59 13.20
C GLY A 14 8.48 12.55 13.07
N VAL A 15 8.26 11.43 12.37
CA VAL A 15 9.31 10.41 12.19
C VAL A 15 10.43 10.96 11.28
N PRO A 16 11.70 10.91 11.71
CA PRO A 16 12.84 11.32 10.89
C PRO A 16 12.92 10.52 9.59
N VAL A 17 13.38 11.14 8.50
CA VAL A 17 13.59 10.47 7.22
C VAL A 17 15.09 10.42 6.94
N HIS A 18 15.63 9.21 6.77
CA HIS A 18 16.97 8.96 6.25
C HIS A 18 16.81 8.38 4.84
N GLU A 19 16.66 9.27 3.85
CA GLU A 19 16.45 8.87 2.46
C GLU A 19 17.61 8.01 1.96
N SER A 20 17.25 6.82 1.44
CA SER A 20 18.21 5.85 0.93
C SER A 20 18.56 6.01 -0.55
N HIS A 21 17.84 6.87 -1.27
CA HIS A 21 17.96 7.13 -2.71
C HIS A 21 17.73 5.88 -3.59
N GLU A 22 17.06 4.87 -3.05
CA GLU A 22 16.71 3.66 -3.79
C GLU A 22 15.79 4.01 -4.97
N PRO A 23 16.05 3.52 -6.19
CA PRO A 23 15.30 3.92 -7.36
C PRO A 23 13.85 3.43 -7.31
N LEU A 24 12.98 4.11 -8.06
CA LEU A 24 11.70 3.56 -8.44
C LEU A 24 11.89 2.56 -9.60
N VAL A 25 11.28 1.39 -9.49
CA VAL A 25 11.26 0.34 -10.52
C VAL A 25 9.83 0.13 -11.00
N ASP A 26 9.69 -0.24 -12.27
CA ASP A 26 8.40 -0.52 -12.89
C ASP A 26 7.97 -1.96 -12.62
N MET A 27 6.85 -2.12 -11.92
CA MET A 27 6.30 -3.43 -11.56
C MET A 27 5.86 -4.24 -12.77
N ARG A 28 5.57 -3.60 -13.92
CA ARG A 28 5.16 -4.29 -15.15
C ARG A 28 6.28 -5.12 -15.76
N GLU A 29 7.53 -4.80 -15.41
CA GLU A 29 8.72 -5.55 -15.82
C GLU A 29 9.00 -6.75 -14.89
N LEU A 30 8.25 -6.88 -13.79
CA LEU A 30 8.46 -7.89 -12.76
C LEU A 30 7.47 -9.05 -12.93
N SER A 31 7.95 -10.19 -13.44
CA SER A 31 7.13 -11.37 -13.77
C SER A 31 6.40 -12.02 -12.58
N PHE A 32 6.80 -11.72 -11.34
CA PHE A 32 6.19 -12.23 -10.11
C PHE A 32 5.05 -11.33 -9.59
N LEU A 33 4.81 -10.18 -10.23
CA LEU A 33 3.72 -9.28 -9.92
C LEU A 33 2.75 -9.17 -11.10
N ARG A 34 1.50 -8.92 -10.76
CA ARG A 34 0.50 -8.44 -11.72
C ARG A 34 0.13 -7.01 -11.35
N VAL A 35 0.01 -6.15 -12.35
CA VAL A 35 -0.42 -4.77 -12.18
C VAL A 35 -1.82 -4.65 -12.78
N ASP A 36 -2.75 -4.11 -12.00
CA ASP A 36 -4.11 -3.90 -12.43
C ASP A 36 -4.22 -2.67 -13.34
N ALA A 37 -4.49 -2.91 -14.62
CA ALA A 37 -4.64 -1.85 -15.60
C ALA A 37 -5.90 -0.98 -15.38
N ARG A 38 -6.89 -1.45 -14.59
CA ARG A 38 -8.15 -0.72 -14.34
C ARG A 38 -7.95 0.58 -13.55
N LEU A 39 -6.89 0.64 -12.74
CA LEU A 39 -6.56 1.78 -11.86
C LEU A 39 -5.24 2.48 -12.25
N ALA A 40 -4.74 2.20 -13.45
CA ALA A 40 -3.53 2.82 -13.97
C ALA A 40 -3.74 4.32 -14.26
N ASP A 41 -2.76 5.15 -13.89
CA ASP A 41 -2.70 6.54 -14.33
C ASP A 41 -2.13 6.64 -15.77
N PRO A 42 -2.49 7.67 -16.54
CA PRO A 42 -1.98 7.85 -17.90
C PRO A 42 -0.45 7.96 -18.00
N ALA A 43 0.22 8.44 -16.95
CA ALA A 43 1.68 8.58 -16.93
C ALA A 43 2.39 7.28 -16.49
N GLY A 44 1.65 6.26 -16.04
CA GLY A 44 2.20 5.00 -15.56
C GLY A 44 2.91 5.08 -14.21
N SER A 45 2.75 6.18 -13.48
CA SER A 45 3.37 6.40 -12.17
C SER A 45 2.90 5.39 -11.14
N HIS A 46 1.63 4.99 -11.18
CA HIS A 46 1.02 4.01 -10.27
C HIS A 46 1.66 2.62 -10.42
N ALA A 47 2.37 2.35 -11.52
CA ALA A 47 3.11 1.10 -11.71
C ALA A 47 4.51 1.12 -11.09
N LEU A 48 4.96 2.25 -10.54
CA LEU A 48 6.30 2.40 -9.97
C LEU A 48 6.32 2.13 -8.46
N LEU A 49 7.39 1.53 -7.95
CA LEU A 49 7.64 1.34 -6.52
C LEU A 49 9.14 1.44 -6.20
N ARG A 50 9.50 1.75 -4.96
CA ARG A 50 10.89 1.58 -4.51
C ARG A 50 11.31 0.12 -4.68
N GLU A 51 12.52 -0.11 -5.18
CA GLU A 51 13.06 -1.45 -5.44
C GLU A 51 12.89 -2.40 -4.22
N GLY A 52 13.15 -1.90 -3.01
CA GLY A 52 13.05 -2.64 -1.77
C GLY A 52 11.62 -3.04 -1.41
N VAL A 53 10.61 -2.29 -1.87
CA VAL A 53 9.20 -2.70 -1.77
C VAL A 53 8.91 -3.80 -2.78
N ALA A 54 9.38 -3.66 -4.03
CA ALA A 54 9.23 -4.69 -5.06
C ALA A 54 9.83 -6.04 -4.61
N TRP A 55 11.01 -6.04 -3.99
CA TRP A 55 11.62 -7.25 -3.42
C TRP A 55 10.77 -7.90 -2.31
N ARG A 56 10.06 -7.10 -1.51
CA ARG A 56 9.16 -7.62 -0.48
C ARG A 56 7.90 -8.18 -1.06
N LEU A 57 7.36 -7.57 -2.11
CA LEU A 57 6.25 -8.15 -2.86
C LEU A 57 6.66 -9.47 -3.52
N ALA A 58 7.88 -9.58 -4.06
CA ALA A 58 8.43 -10.83 -4.57
C ALA A 58 8.46 -11.92 -3.48
N ARG A 59 8.93 -11.56 -2.28
CA ARG A 59 8.93 -12.46 -1.13
C ARG A 59 7.52 -12.86 -0.71
N ALA A 60 6.59 -11.91 -0.64
CA ALA A 60 5.19 -12.17 -0.27
C ALA A 60 4.49 -13.07 -1.29
N ALA A 61 4.73 -12.87 -2.59
CA ALA A 61 4.17 -13.71 -3.65
C ALA A 61 4.58 -15.18 -3.48
N ARG A 62 5.82 -15.45 -3.04
CA ARG A 62 6.30 -16.82 -2.76
C ARG A 62 5.71 -17.46 -1.51
N LEU A 63 5.06 -16.67 -0.65
CA LEU A 63 4.40 -17.15 0.57
C LEU A 63 2.90 -17.41 0.36
N LEU A 64 2.36 -17.04 -0.81
CA LEU A 64 0.96 -17.32 -1.13
C LEU A 64 0.72 -18.82 -1.37
N PRO A 65 -0.47 -19.31 -1.01
CA PRO A 65 -0.94 -20.62 -1.45
C PRO A 65 -0.87 -20.78 -2.97
N GLU A 66 -0.70 -22.02 -3.42
CA GLU A 66 -0.75 -22.36 -4.84
C GLU A 66 -2.04 -21.85 -5.50
N GLY A 67 -1.91 -21.32 -6.72
CA GLY A 67 -3.03 -20.79 -7.50
C GLY A 67 -3.41 -19.35 -7.17
N LEU A 68 -2.72 -18.68 -6.23
CA LEU A 68 -2.93 -17.26 -5.91
C LEU A 68 -1.74 -16.40 -6.35
N CYS A 69 -2.05 -15.17 -6.76
CA CYS A 69 -1.07 -14.15 -7.13
C CYS A 69 -1.41 -12.81 -6.47
N LEU A 70 -0.40 -11.98 -6.23
CA LEU A 70 -0.60 -10.59 -5.87
C LEU A 70 -1.04 -9.79 -7.11
N LEU A 71 -2.02 -8.92 -6.93
CA LEU A 71 -2.44 -7.94 -7.92
C LEU A 71 -2.26 -6.54 -7.31
N VAL A 72 -1.35 -5.76 -7.87
CA VAL A 72 -1.05 -4.39 -7.41
C VAL A 72 -1.94 -3.41 -8.15
N THR A 73 -2.63 -2.55 -7.41
CA THR A 73 -3.53 -1.53 -7.97
C THR A 73 -2.87 -0.16 -8.03
N GLU A 74 -2.05 0.18 -7.04
CA GLU A 74 -1.38 1.47 -6.99
C GLU A 74 -0.05 1.40 -6.21
N GLY A 75 1.00 1.96 -6.79
CA GLY A 75 2.31 2.19 -6.17
C GLY A 75 2.59 3.68 -5.97
N TYR A 76 3.50 4.26 -6.76
CA TYR A 76 3.88 5.66 -6.65
C TYR A 76 2.80 6.60 -7.19
N ARG A 77 2.44 7.60 -6.38
CA ARG A 77 1.57 8.71 -6.80
C ARG A 77 2.40 10.00 -6.78
N PRO A 78 2.63 10.67 -7.91
CA PRO A 78 3.34 11.95 -7.91
C PRO A 78 2.61 12.97 -7.05
N PRO A 79 3.32 13.89 -6.37
CA PRO A 79 2.67 14.99 -5.67
C PRO A 79 1.85 15.80 -6.68
N ALA A 80 0.61 16.14 -6.31
CA ALA A 80 -0.21 17.00 -7.14
C ALA A 80 0.51 18.35 -7.36
N PRO A 81 0.46 18.94 -8.58
CA PRO A 81 1.03 20.26 -8.80
C PRO A 81 0.46 21.24 -7.77
N GLN A 82 1.34 21.92 -7.03
CA GLN A 82 0.95 23.00 -6.12
C GLN A 82 0.26 24.09 -6.98
N GLN A 83 -1.07 24.07 -7.06
CA GLN A 83 -1.81 25.10 -7.77
C GLN A 83 -1.47 26.44 -7.09
N ARG A 84 -0.91 27.36 -7.88
CA ARG A 84 -0.56 28.72 -7.47
C ARG A 84 -1.81 29.47 -7.00
N TYR A 85 -2.17 29.41 -5.72
CA TYR A 85 -2.74 30.53 -4.94
C TYR A 85 -3.03 30.05 -3.50
N GLY A 86 -2.56 30.80 -2.50
CA GLY A 86 -3.28 31.06 -1.25
C GLY A 86 -3.53 29.95 -0.22
N ASP A 87 -3.67 28.69 -0.60
CA ASP A 87 -4.10 27.65 0.34
C ASP A 87 -2.90 26.89 0.91
N ARG A 88 -2.50 27.30 2.12
CA ARG A 88 -1.63 26.51 3.01
C ARG A 88 -2.38 25.30 3.55
N CYS A 89 -2.89 24.43 2.69
CA CYS A 89 -3.05 23.03 3.04
C CYS A 89 -1.74 22.33 2.67
N ALA A 90 -0.72 22.50 3.52
CA ALA A 90 0.45 21.65 3.56
C ALA A 90 0.04 20.27 4.12
N ALA A 91 -0.89 19.60 3.45
CA ALA A 91 -1.11 18.19 3.71
C ALA A 91 0.19 17.50 3.31
N GLU A 92 0.88 16.91 4.29
CA GLU A 92 1.99 16.01 4.03
C GLU A 92 1.58 15.07 2.89
N PRO A 93 2.34 15.03 1.79
CA PRO A 93 1.92 14.25 0.65
C PRO A 93 1.81 12.79 1.10
N GLY A 94 0.65 12.17 0.80
CA GLY A 94 0.31 10.83 1.31
C GLY A 94 1.39 9.80 0.98
N PRO A 95 1.46 8.67 1.70
CA PRO A 95 2.63 7.80 1.70
C PRO A 95 3.03 7.25 0.31
N HIS A 96 2.09 7.16 -0.63
CA HIS A 96 2.34 6.80 -2.03
C HIS A 96 3.34 7.74 -2.74
N VAL A 97 3.50 8.99 -2.32
CA VAL A 97 4.50 9.89 -2.94
C VAL A 97 5.94 9.47 -2.66
N THR A 98 6.16 8.59 -1.70
CA THR A 98 7.50 8.06 -1.40
C THR A 98 7.87 6.90 -2.33
N GLY A 99 6.89 6.32 -3.02
CA GLY A 99 7.00 5.03 -3.71
C GLY A 99 7.14 3.85 -2.76
N ALA A 100 6.94 4.07 -1.45
CA ALA A 100 7.16 3.09 -0.41
C ALA A 100 5.87 2.45 0.13
N ALA A 101 4.72 3.03 -0.25
CA ALA A 101 3.40 2.47 -0.04
C ALA A 101 2.87 1.80 -1.31
N VAL A 102 2.02 0.80 -1.13
CA VAL A 102 1.43 0.01 -2.20
C VAL A 102 0.04 -0.48 -1.81
N ASP A 103 -0.89 -0.37 -2.76
CA ASP A 103 -2.23 -0.94 -2.65
C ASP A 103 -2.27 -2.29 -3.41
N VAL A 104 -2.66 -3.34 -2.71
CA VAL A 104 -2.56 -4.73 -3.17
C VAL A 104 -3.83 -5.51 -2.86
N THR A 105 -4.28 -6.30 -3.84
CA THR A 105 -5.32 -7.32 -3.72
C THR A 105 -4.79 -8.70 -4.11
N LEU A 106 -5.65 -9.73 -4.09
CA LEU A 106 -5.33 -11.08 -4.56
C LEU A 106 -6.05 -11.36 -5.86
N CYS A 107 -5.41 -12.12 -6.74
CA CYS A 107 -6.05 -12.69 -7.93
C CYS A 107 -5.76 -14.19 -8.06
N SER A 108 -6.58 -14.89 -8.82
CA SER A 108 -6.36 -16.28 -9.23
C SER A 108 -5.16 -16.36 -10.18
N ALA A 109 -4.64 -17.56 -10.41
CA ALA A 109 -3.64 -17.80 -11.45
C ALA A 109 -4.11 -17.38 -12.86
N ALA A 110 -5.43 -17.36 -13.11
CA ALA A 110 -6.00 -16.84 -14.36
C ALA A 110 -6.07 -15.30 -14.38
N GLY A 111 -5.96 -14.63 -13.24
CA GLY A 111 -6.00 -13.18 -13.10
C GLY A 111 -7.32 -12.62 -12.60
N ASP A 112 -8.25 -13.50 -12.20
CA ASP A 112 -9.53 -13.07 -11.63
C ASP A 112 -9.30 -12.54 -10.22
N GLU A 113 -9.62 -11.28 -9.99
CA GLU A 113 -9.56 -10.69 -8.66
C GLU A 113 -10.45 -11.47 -7.68
N LEU A 114 -9.92 -11.75 -6.48
CA LEU A 114 -10.68 -12.40 -5.42
C LEU A 114 -11.53 -11.39 -4.66
N ASP A 115 -12.66 -11.86 -4.13
CA ASP A 115 -13.46 -11.10 -3.16
C ASP A 115 -12.68 -10.95 -1.84
N LEU A 116 -12.31 -9.71 -1.51
CA LEU A 116 -11.76 -9.33 -0.20
C LEU A 116 -12.76 -8.50 0.62
N GLY A 117 -14.04 -8.52 0.26
CA GLY A 117 -15.17 -7.98 1.02
C GLY A 117 -15.62 -6.58 0.58
N THR A 118 -14.76 -5.83 -0.09
CA THR A 118 -15.09 -4.55 -0.75
C THR A 118 -14.22 -4.38 -1.97
N ALA A 119 -14.59 -3.47 -2.88
CA ALA A 119 -13.64 -2.95 -3.86
C ALA A 119 -12.46 -2.24 -3.16
N VAL A 120 -11.31 -2.19 -3.82
CA VAL A 120 -10.20 -1.31 -3.45
C VAL A 120 -10.67 0.15 -3.53
N HIS A 121 -10.19 1.00 -2.62
CA HIS A 121 -10.60 2.40 -2.43
C HIS A 121 -12.04 2.65 -1.96
N ALA A 122 -12.82 1.61 -1.61
CA ALA A 122 -14.15 1.80 -1.04
C ALA A 122 -14.07 2.58 0.29
N SER A 123 -14.84 3.67 0.40
CA SER A 123 -14.89 4.46 1.63
C SER A 123 -15.58 3.70 2.78
N PRO A 124 -15.35 4.07 4.05
CA PRO A 124 -16.11 3.56 5.18
C PRO A 124 -17.63 3.76 5.02
N GLU A 125 -18.05 4.88 4.42
CA GLU A 125 -19.46 5.22 4.19
C GLU A 125 -20.09 4.29 3.14
N GLU A 126 -19.42 4.04 2.03
CA GLU A 126 -19.90 3.14 0.96
C GLU A 126 -19.92 1.68 1.40
N SER A 127 -19.02 1.30 2.31
CA SER A 127 -18.78 -0.09 2.69
C SER A 127 -19.35 -0.49 4.05
N ASP A 128 -20.06 0.42 4.74
CA ASP A 128 -20.46 0.22 6.15
C ASP A 128 -19.26 -0.19 7.04
N GLY A 129 -18.10 0.43 6.78
CA GLY A 129 -16.84 0.14 7.46
C GLY A 129 -16.18 -1.19 7.09
N ALA A 130 -16.68 -1.93 6.09
CA ALA A 130 -16.07 -3.17 5.63
C ALA A 130 -14.68 -2.97 5.00
N CYS A 131 -14.31 -1.75 4.60
CA CYS A 131 -12.97 -1.39 4.13
C CYS A 131 -11.86 -1.57 5.20
N ARG A 132 -12.21 -1.58 6.49
CA ARG A 132 -11.25 -1.77 7.59
C ARG A 132 -10.71 -3.19 7.59
N THR A 133 -9.41 -3.36 7.83
CA THR A 133 -8.74 -4.66 7.76
C THR A 133 -9.38 -5.72 8.66
N ALA A 134 -9.77 -5.33 9.87
CA ALA A 134 -10.40 -6.19 10.87
C ALA A 134 -11.94 -6.23 10.80
N ALA A 135 -12.55 -5.79 9.69
CA ALA A 135 -14.00 -5.78 9.54
C ALA A 135 -14.63 -7.16 9.77
N ALA A 136 -15.71 -7.18 10.56
CA ALA A 136 -16.47 -8.39 10.85
C ALA A 136 -17.65 -8.60 9.89
N ASN A 137 -18.15 -7.53 9.26
CA ASN A 137 -19.27 -7.49 8.31
C ASN A 137 -18.87 -7.86 6.87
N ILE A 138 -18.02 -8.88 6.72
CA ILE A 138 -17.61 -9.44 5.41
C ILE A 138 -17.75 -10.96 5.41
N THR A 139 -17.81 -11.56 4.21
CA THR A 139 -17.98 -13.00 4.05
C THR A 139 -16.84 -13.80 4.67
N ALA A 140 -17.08 -15.07 5.01
CA ALA A 140 -16.03 -15.94 5.54
C ALA A 140 -14.88 -16.16 4.52
N ALA A 141 -15.21 -16.18 3.22
CA ALA A 141 -14.24 -16.25 2.13
C ALA A 141 -13.37 -14.99 2.09
N ALA A 142 -13.97 -13.80 2.08
CA ALA A 142 -13.26 -12.52 2.15
C ALA A 142 -12.33 -12.43 3.36
N ARG A 143 -12.77 -12.88 4.54
CA ARG A 143 -11.91 -12.96 5.74
C ARG A 143 -10.73 -13.91 5.57
N ARG A 144 -10.91 -15.05 4.90
CA ARG A 144 -9.78 -15.94 4.57
C ARG A 144 -8.80 -15.25 3.64
N ASN A 145 -9.30 -14.62 2.57
CA ASN A 145 -8.45 -13.93 1.58
C ASN A 145 -7.65 -12.80 2.23
N ARG A 146 -8.27 -11.95 3.06
CA ARG A 146 -7.57 -10.92 3.84
C ARG A 146 -6.51 -11.51 4.77
N ARG A 147 -6.82 -12.61 5.49
CA ARG A 147 -5.82 -13.26 6.35
C ARG A 147 -4.64 -13.81 5.56
N THR A 148 -4.88 -14.39 4.38
CA THR A 148 -3.82 -14.88 3.48
C THR A 148 -2.94 -13.73 2.99
N LEU A 149 -3.56 -12.66 2.48
CA LEU A 149 -2.85 -11.45 2.03
C LEU A 149 -2.02 -10.86 3.19
N SER A 150 -2.64 -10.67 4.35
CA SER A 150 -1.98 -10.08 5.50
C SER A 150 -0.83 -10.92 6.02
N ALA A 151 -0.98 -12.24 6.10
CA ALA A 151 0.09 -13.12 6.52
C ALA A 151 1.29 -13.03 5.58
N ALA A 152 1.07 -13.04 4.25
CA ALA A 152 2.14 -12.97 3.27
C ALA A 152 2.91 -11.63 3.31
N LEU A 153 2.18 -10.50 3.30
CA LEU A 153 2.77 -9.17 3.27
C LEU A 153 3.44 -8.79 4.60
N SER A 154 2.82 -9.12 5.74
CA SER A 154 3.45 -8.91 7.05
C SER A 154 4.71 -9.76 7.24
N THR A 155 4.71 -11.02 6.77
CA THR A 155 5.90 -11.89 6.81
C THR A 155 7.03 -11.36 5.92
N ALA A 156 6.68 -10.68 4.82
CA ALA A 156 7.64 -9.97 3.98
C ALA A 156 8.13 -8.64 4.56
N GLY A 157 7.56 -8.19 5.69
CA GLY A 157 8.00 -7.02 6.44
C GLY A 157 7.26 -5.73 6.11
N LEU A 158 6.14 -5.78 5.37
CA LEU A 158 5.24 -4.64 5.19
C LEU A 158 4.30 -4.49 6.41
N THR A 159 3.85 -3.27 6.70
CA THR A 159 2.77 -3.03 7.66
C THR A 159 1.48 -2.66 6.94
N ASN A 160 0.34 -3.17 7.42
CA ASN A 160 -0.96 -2.77 6.91
C ASN A 160 -1.50 -1.54 7.65
N HIS A 161 -2.29 -0.72 6.95
CA HIS A 161 -3.08 0.34 7.56
C HIS A 161 -4.46 -0.17 8.01
N PRO A 162 -4.83 -0.13 9.31
CA PRO A 162 -6.07 -0.75 9.81
C PRO A 162 -7.38 -0.26 9.19
N ALA A 163 -7.41 0.98 8.67
CA ALA A 163 -8.59 1.54 8.01
C ALA A 163 -8.78 1.08 6.55
N GLN A 164 -7.75 0.50 5.93
CA GLN A 164 -7.72 0.17 4.50
C GLN A 164 -7.05 -1.20 4.31
N TRP A 165 -7.83 -2.26 4.05
CA TRP A 165 -7.31 -3.63 3.97
C TRP A 165 -6.28 -3.84 2.85
N TRP A 166 -6.36 -3.04 1.78
CA TRP A 166 -5.48 -3.12 0.61
C TRP A 166 -4.16 -2.36 0.79
N HIS A 167 -4.07 -1.44 1.77
CA HIS A 167 -2.94 -0.51 1.85
C HIS A 167 -1.80 -1.04 2.72
N TRP A 168 -0.59 -1.02 2.17
CA TRP A 168 0.61 -1.52 2.81
C TRP A 168 1.78 -0.56 2.66
N SER A 169 2.58 -0.45 3.72
CA SER A 169 3.74 0.43 3.80
C SER A 169 5.01 -0.34 4.12
N TYR A 170 6.11 0.04 3.48
CA TYR A 170 7.45 -0.38 3.90
C TYR A 170 8.46 0.77 3.76
N GLY A 171 9.13 1.12 4.84
CA GLY A 171 10.20 2.11 4.84
C GLY A 171 9.75 3.58 4.79
N ASP A 172 8.47 3.88 4.62
CA ASP A 172 7.93 5.22 4.89
C ASP A 172 7.81 5.48 6.41
N ARG A 173 7.34 6.67 6.76
CA ARG A 173 7.12 7.09 8.15
C ARG A 173 6.09 6.25 8.89
N TYR A 174 5.04 5.80 8.19
CA TYR A 174 4.00 4.97 8.80
C TYR A 174 4.56 3.59 9.20
N TRP A 175 5.34 2.99 8.31
CA TRP A 175 6.09 1.77 8.58
C TRP A 175 7.07 1.95 9.74
N ALA A 176 7.84 3.03 9.74
CA ALA A 176 8.82 3.26 10.80
C ALA A 176 8.15 3.43 12.17
N LEU A 177 7.05 4.17 12.26
CA LEU A 177 6.26 4.30 13.48
C LEU A 177 5.72 2.94 13.96
N ASN A 178 5.09 2.17 13.06
CA ASN A 178 4.47 0.89 13.43
C ASN A 178 5.48 -0.20 13.80
N THR A 179 6.69 -0.16 13.23
CA THR A 179 7.75 -1.15 13.50
C THR A 179 8.71 -0.72 14.61
N GLY A 180 8.62 0.52 15.07
CA GLY A 180 9.58 1.10 16.01
C GLY A 180 10.96 1.38 15.40
N ALA A 181 11.05 1.49 14.07
CA ALA A 181 12.30 1.87 13.42
C ALA A 181 12.67 3.33 13.78
N PRO A 182 13.96 3.65 13.96
CA PRO A 182 14.38 4.98 14.41
C PRO A 182 14.14 6.09 13.37
N ALA A 183 14.00 5.72 12.09
CA ALA A 183 13.74 6.62 10.99
C ALA A 183 13.05 5.88 9.84
N ALA A 184 12.29 6.62 9.03
CA ALA A 184 11.87 6.20 7.70
C ALA A 184 13.08 6.13 6.76
N ARG A 185 13.06 5.17 5.83
CA ARG A 185 14.07 4.95 4.78
C ARG A 185 13.80 5.76 3.52
N TYR A 186 12.57 6.20 3.33
CA TYR A 186 12.11 6.86 2.10
C TYR A 186 11.32 8.13 2.44
N GLY A 187 11.72 9.23 1.83
CA GLY A 187 10.94 10.45 1.68
C GLY A 187 10.26 10.48 0.30
N PRO A 188 9.63 11.61 -0.07
CA PRO A 188 9.01 11.79 -1.38
C PRO A 188 10.00 11.48 -2.51
N ALA A 189 9.60 10.64 -3.46
CA ALA A 189 10.45 10.29 -4.59
C ALA A 189 10.54 11.48 -5.56
N GLY A 190 11.76 11.80 -5.98
CA GLY A 190 12.06 12.95 -6.85
C GLY A 190 12.28 14.27 -6.10
N ALA A 191 12.30 14.26 -4.76
CA ALA A 191 12.75 15.37 -3.92
C ALA A 191 14.27 15.41 -3.79
#